data_AF-A0AAN7KY27-F1
#
_entry.id   AF-A0AAN7KY27-F1
#
_cell.length_a   1.000
_cell.length_b   1.000
_cell.length_c   1.000
_cell.angle_alpha   90.00
_cell.angle_beta   90.00
_cell.angle_gamma   90.00
#
_symmetry.space_group_name_H-M   'P 1'
#
loop_
_entity.id
_entity.type
_entity.pdbx_description
1 polymer ?
#
loop_
_entity_poly.entity_id
_entity_poly.type
_entity_poly.pdbx_seq_one_letter_code
_entity_poly.pdbx_strand_id
1 'polypeptide(L)'
;MVYNVAKFIREWVIYHSRIGVEQFILYDNGSDDDLASAVMKLTREGYDVSTIFWPWPKSQEAGFSHSAVLHNTSCTWMIYTDVDEFLYAPPWDGHNHPSPLLIESSILPRPPRAEDIGQVSIKCYEFGPSGQRSHPHGGVIDGYTCRNRMEQRHKSLVRLDAVDWSLQNWIHHFSLRQGFREERLGLERAVVNHYKFQAWPEFKIKFRRRTSAYVADWTQQINPSSKDRTTGLGYKAVEPEDWADRYCEVADERLKRLTQRWFGTGYRMPWD
;
A
#
# COMPACT_ATOMS: atom_id res chain seq x y z
N MET A 1 -0.08 9.52 -0.25
CA MET A 1 0.52 10.56 -1.13
C MET A 1 1.13 9.86 -2.32
N VAL A 2 0.84 10.30 -3.53
CA VAL A 2 1.22 9.61 -4.77
C VAL A 2 1.95 10.54 -5.73
N TYR A 3 2.76 9.95 -6.59
CA TYR A 3 3.38 10.60 -7.73
C TYR A 3 3.61 9.52 -8.80
N ASN A 4 3.07 9.73 -10.00
CA ASN A 4 3.22 8.86 -11.15
C ASN A 4 2.78 7.40 -10.91
N VAL A 5 1.52 7.23 -10.50
CA VAL A 5 0.97 5.92 -10.13
C VAL A 5 -0.13 5.42 -11.08
N ALA A 6 -0.41 6.11 -12.20
CA ALA A 6 -1.54 5.83 -13.08
C ALA A 6 -1.62 4.36 -13.54
N LYS A 7 -0.46 3.72 -13.74
CA LYS A 7 -0.34 2.30 -14.13
C LYS A 7 -0.82 1.33 -13.06
N PHE A 8 -0.70 1.69 -11.78
CA PHE A 8 -0.93 0.79 -10.65
C PHE A 8 -2.32 0.95 -10.02
N ILE A 9 -2.93 2.13 -10.15
CA ILE A 9 -4.16 2.44 -9.40
C ILE A 9 -5.33 1.51 -9.76
N ARG A 10 -5.39 0.98 -10.99
CA ARG A 10 -6.49 0.11 -11.42
C ARG A 10 -6.51 -1.19 -10.61
N GLU A 11 -5.39 -1.90 -10.58
CA GLU A 11 -5.22 -3.13 -9.80
C GLU A 11 -5.48 -2.86 -8.31
N TRP A 12 -4.91 -1.79 -7.78
CA TRP A 12 -5.04 -1.42 -6.37
C TRP A 12 -6.49 -1.11 -5.96
N VAL A 13 -7.22 -0.30 -6.74
CA VAL A 13 -8.63 0.06 -6.45
C VAL A 13 -9.56 -1.14 -6.61
N ILE A 14 -9.42 -1.90 -7.71
CA ILE A 14 -10.29 -3.07 -7.94
C ILE A 14 -10.07 -4.10 -6.84
N TYR A 15 -8.84 -4.40 -6.46
CA TYR A 15 -8.57 -5.36 -5.40
C TYR A 15 -9.18 -4.92 -4.06
N HIS A 16 -8.86 -3.70 -3.61
CA HIS A 16 -9.27 -3.23 -2.29
C HIS A 16 -10.78 -3.01 -2.19
N SER A 17 -11.44 -2.59 -3.27
CA SER A 17 -12.91 -2.45 -3.27
C SER A 17 -13.63 -3.79 -3.07
N ARG A 18 -13.04 -4.88 -3.59
CA ARG A 18 -13.61 -6.23 -3.51
C ARG A 18 -13.48 -6.86 -2.12
N ILE A 19 -12.60 -6.33 -1.28
CA ILE A 19 -12.40 -6.79 0.11
C ILE A 19 -13.05 -5.84 1.14
N GLY A 20 -13.69 -4.75 0.70
CA GLY A 20 -14.50 -3.87 1.56
C GLY A 20 -14.06 -2.42 1.66
N VAL A 21 -13.11 -1.94 0.86
CA VAL A 21 -12.76 -0.50 0.83
C VAL A 21 -13.78 0.25 -0.02
N GLU A 22 -14.44 1.25 0.57
CA GLU A 22 -15.55 1.96 -0.06
C GLU A 22 -15.10 3.22 -0.80
N GLN A 23 -14.09 3.92 -0.30
CA GLN A 23 -13.61 5.19 -0.83
C GLN A 23 -12.08 5.24 -0.90
N PHE A 24 -11.56 5.82 -1.98
CA PHE A 24 -10.13 5.97 -2.25
C PHE A 24 -9.76 7.44 -2.40
N ILE A 25 -8.81 7.91 -1.60
CA ILE A 25 -8.38 9.31 -1.58
C ILE A 25 -6.88 9.38 -1.90
N LEU A 26 -6.55 9.95 -3.06
CA LEU A 26 -5.19 10.07 -3.55
C LEU A 26 -4.68 11.50 -3.36
N TYR A 27 -3.71 11.69 -2.48
CA TYR A 27 -3.00 12.97 -2.35
C TYR A 27 -1.93 13.05 -3.43
N ASP A 28 -2.23 13.68 -4.56
CA ASP A 28 -1.37 13.77 -5.73
C ASP A 28 -0.31 14.86 -5.56
N ASN A 29 0.97 14.47 -5.55
CA ASN A 29 2.10 15.38 -5.46
C ASN A 29 2.56 15.89 -6.83
N GLY A 30 1.60 16.25 -7.68
CA GLY A 30 1.86 16.77 -9.03
C GLY A 30 2.44 15.71 -9.95
N SER A 31 1.68 14.62 -10.14
CA SER A 31 1.99 13.57 -11.13
C SER A 31 2.09 14.15 -12.54
N ASP A 32 3.00 13.58 -13.34
CA ASP A 32 3.20 13.91 -14.76
C ASP A 32 2.79 12.77 -15.70
N ASP A 33 2.22 11.70 -15.15
CA ASP A 33 1.59 10.62 -15.90
C ASP A 33 0.07 10.82 -16.06
N ASP A 34 -0.61 9.84 -16.65
CA ASP A 34 -2.04 9.89 -16.96
C ASP A 34 -2.95 9.64 -15.73
N LEU A 35 -2.53 10.02 -14.51
CA LEU A 35 -3.26 9.74 -13.27
C LEU A 35 -4.71 10.23 -13.33
N ALA A 36 -4.93 11.46 -13.81
CA ALA A 36 -6.27 12.04 -13.95
C ALA A 36 -7.18 11.20 -14.87
N SER A 37 -6.63 10.72 -15.99
CA SER A 37 -7.36 9.86 -16.93
C SER A 37 -7.68 8.49 -16.31
N ALA A 38 -6.72 7.92 -15.57
CA ALA A 38 -6.89 6.64 -14.90
C ALA A 38 -7.96 6.73 -13.78
N VAL A 39 -7.96 7.80 -12.97
CA VAL A 39 -9.00 8.06 -11.95
C VAL A 39 -10.37 8.22 -12.63
N MET A 40 -10.46 9.04 -13.68
CA MET A 40 -11.72 9.26 -14.39
C MET A 40 -12.33 7.97 -14.96
N LYS A 41 -11.50 7.04 -15.46
CA LYS A 41 -11.97 5.72 -15.91
C LYS A 41 -12.55 4.91 -14.76
N LEU A 42 -11.87 4.85 -13.62
CA LEU A 42 -12.35 4.14 -12.43
C LEU A 42 -13.67 4.74 -11.89
N THR A 43 -13.79 6.06 -11.84
CA THR A 43 -15.03 6.72 -11.43
C THR A 43 -16.21 6.38 -12.37
N ARG A 44 -15.97 6.32 -13.69
CA ARG A 44 -17.01 5.90 -14.66
C ARG A 44 -17.43 4.44 -14.51
N GLU A 45 -16.52 3.59 -14.03
CA GLU A 45 -16.80 2.18 -13.71
C GLU A 45 -17.53 2.01 -12.35
N GLY A 46 -17.74 3.10 -11.60
CA GLY A 46 -18.52 3.11 -10.35
C GLY A 46 -17.68 3.03 -9.08
N TYR A 47 -16.34 3.17 -9.16
CA TYR A 47 -15.49 3.23 -7.98
C TYR A 47 -15.42 4.67 -7.42
N ASP A 48 -15.53 4.85 -6.10
CA ASP A 48 -15.35 6.16 -5.45
C ASP A 48 -13.86 6.45 -5.26
N VAL A 49 -13.26 7.07 -6.28
CA VAL A 49 -11.86 7.48 -6.29
C VAL A 49 -11.77 8.98 -6.47
N SER A 50 -11.08 9.65 -5.56
CA SER A 50 -10.86 11.10 -5.58
C SER A 50 -9.37 11.44 -5.49
N THR A 51 -9.00 12.60 -6.04
CA THR A 51 -7.65 13.14 -5.96
C THR A 51 -7.67 14.50 -5.27
N ILE A 52 -6.76 14.70 -4.32
CA ILE A 52 -6.47 16.00 -3.71
C ILE A 52 -5.09 16.43 -4.18
N PHE A 53 -5.01 17.56 -4.88
CA PHE A 53 -3.72 18.12 -5.26
C PHE A 53 -2.95 18.57 -4.01
N TRP A 54 -1.73 18.08 -3.86
CA TRP A 54 -0.90 18.30 -2.68
C TRP A 54 0.52 18.69 -3.08
N PRO A 55 0.82 19.98 -3.28
CA PRO A 55 2.07 20.43 -3.91
C PRO A 55 3.31 20.23 -3.04
N TRP A 56 3.17 20.00 -1.73
CA TRP A 56 4.30 19.93 -0.80
C TRP A 56 4.98 18.55 -0.83
N PRO A 57 6.20 18.41 -1.38
CA PRO A 57 6.92 17.14 -1.36
C PRO A 57 7.30 16.74 0.06
N LYS A 58 7.51 15.45 0.29
CA LYS A 58 7.97 14.88 1.59
C LYS A 58 7.09 15.25 2.79
N SER A 59 5.81 15.54 2.57
CA SER A 59 4.88 15.95 3.62
C SER A 59 3.76 14.92 3.83
N GLN A 60 4.12 13.64 3.76
CA GLN A 60 3.20 12.51 3.91
C GLN A 60 2.40 12.58 5.22
N GLU A 61 3.08 12.91 6.32
CA GLU A 61 2.44 13.04 7.65
C GLU A 61 1.39 14.16 7.66
N ALA A 62 1.69 15.30 7.05
CA ALA A 62 0.74 16.42 6.94
C ALA A 62 -0.47 16.06 6.06
N GLY A 63 -0.25 15.33 4.96
CA GLY A 63 -1.33 14.81 4.13
C GLY A 63 -2.24 13.85 4.90
N PHE A 64 -1.65 12.98 5.73
CA PHE A 64 -2.39 12.05 6.59
C PHE A 64 -3.17 12.79 7.68
N SER A 65 -2.58 13.76 8.39
CA SER A 65 -3.30 14.61 9.33
C SER A 65 -4.46 15.36 8.67
N HIS A 66 -4.26 15.92 7.46
CA HIS A 66 -5.33 16.58 6.70
C HIS A 66 -6.47 15.60 6.39
N SER A 67 -6.15 14.37 5.97
CA SER A 67 -7.18 13.37 5.63
C SER A 67 -8.01 12.95 6.85
N ALA A 68 -7.35 12.77 8.01
CA ALA A 68 -8.02 12.40 9.24
C ALA A 68 -9.05 13.46 9.66
N VAL A 69 -8.72 14.74 9.51
CA VAL A 69 -9.65 15.85 9.81
C VAL A 69 -10.77 15.93 8.78
N LEU A 70 -10.43 15.93 7.49
CA LEU A 70 -11.38 16.15 6.41
C LEU A 70 -12.47 15.07 6.34
N HIS A 71 -12.12 13.82 6.64
CA HIS A 71 -13.01 12.68 6.49
C HIS A 71 -13.55 12.13 7.82
N ASN A 72 -13.27 12.77 8.96
CA ASN A 72 -13.68 12.28 10.29
C ASN A 72 -15.20 12.04 10.43
N THR A 73 -16.01 12.80 9.70
CA THR A 73 -17.48 12.70 9.75
C THR A 73 -18.07 11.76 8.70
N SER A 74 -17.30 11.37 7.68
CA SER A 74 -17.75 10.54 6.56
C SER A 74 -17.11 9.14 6.54
N CYS A 75 -16.08 8.91 7.35
CA CYS A 75 -15.33 7.66 7.40
C CYS A 75 -15.06 7.25 8.85
N THR A 76 -15.43 6.03 9.22
CA THR A 76 -15.13 5.50 10.56
C THR A 76 -13.70 4.98 10.62
N TRP A 77 -13.30 4.16 9.65
CA TRP A 77 -11.99 3.51 9.60
C TRP A 77 -11.25 3.86 8.31
N MET A 78 -10.04 4.39 8.43
CA MET A 78 -9.19 4.75 7.30
C MET A 78 -7.93 3.90 7.26
N ILE A 79 -7.58 3.40 6.07
CA ILE A 79 -6.34 2.65 5.83
C ILE A 79 -5.27 3.62 5.31
N TYR A 80 -4.12 3.69 5.99
CA TYR A 80 -2.97 4.50 5.56
C TYR A 80 -1.94 3.61 4.86
N THR A 81 -2.00 3.55 3.52
CA THR A 81 -1.22 2.63 2.69
C THR A 81 -0.73 3.29 1.39
N ASP A 82 0.32 2.74 0.79
CA ASP A 82 0.82 3.13 -0.53
C ASP A 82 0.13 2.33 -1.67
N VAL A 83 0.20 2.80 -2.91
CA VAL A 83 -0.50 2.18 -4.07
C VAL A 83 0.10 0.82 -4.48
N ASP A 84 1.33 0.53 -4.06
CA ASP A 84 2.01 -0.75 -4.24
C ASP A 84 1.87 -1.66 -3.01
N GLU A 85 0.89 -1.42 -2.15
CA GLU A 85 0.66 -2.16 -0.92
C GLU A 85 -0.74 -2.77 -0.89
N PHE A 86 -0.80 -4.08 -0.66
CA PHE A 86 -2.00 -4.88 -0.76
C PHE A 86 -2.27 -5.62 0.53
N LEU A 87 -3.42 -5.34 1.13
CA LEU A 87 -3.85 -5.99 2.35
C LEU A 87 -4.23 -7.44 2.09
N TYR A 88 -3.75 -8.39 2.88
CA TYR A 88 -4.07 -9.81 2.74
C TYR A 88 -4.25 -10.45 4.11
N ALA A 89 -5.22 -11.37 4.23
CA ALA A 89 -5.40 -12.17 5.43
C ALA A 89 -5.38 -13.66 5.06
N PRO A 90 -4.53 -14.50 5.70
CA PRO A 90 -4.52 -15.94 5.44
C PRO A 90 -5.89 -16.63 5.55
N PRO A 91 -6.80 -16.24 6.47
CA PRO A 91 -8.15 -16.81 6.51
C PRO A 91 -8.95 -16.64 5.20
N TRP A 92 -8.62 -15.66 4.35
CA TRP A 92 -9.29 -15.45 3.07
C TRP A 92 -9.06 -16.58 2.07
N ASP A 93 -8.02 -17.40 2.27
CA ASP A 93 -7.73 -18.54 1.40
C ASP A 93 -8.89 -19.56 1.35
N GLY A 94 -9.70 -19.63 2.40
CA GLY A 94 -10.91 -20.46 2.46
C GLY A 94 -12.10 -19.90 1.67
N HIS A 95 -12.03 -18.68 1.13
CA HIS A 95 -13.10 -18.05 0.37
C HIS A 95 -12.92 -18.26 -1.14
N ASN A 96 -13.98 -18.75 -1.79
CA ASN A 96 -14.01 -18.91 -3.25
C ASN A 96 -14.24 -17.60 -4.00
N HIS A 97 -14.83 -16.61 -3.35
CA HIS A 97 -15.13 -15.31 -3.93
C HIS A 97 -14.74 -14.19 -2.95
N PRO A 98 -14.37 -13.00 -3.46
CA PRO A 98 -14.16 -11.85 -2.59
C PRO A 98 -15.51 -11.41 -1.99
N SER A 99 -15.44 -10.68 -0.87
CA SER A 99 -16.63 -10.13 -0.21
C SER A 99 -16.32 -8.74 0.35
N PRO A 100 -17.26 -7.79 0.24
CA PRO A 100 -17.09 -6.46 0.83
C PRO A 100 -17.02 -6.48 2.36
N LEU A 101 -17.30 -7.62 3.00
CA LEU A 101 -17.24 -7.78 4.46
C LEU A 101 -15.90 -8.34 4.94
N LEU A 102 -14.92 -8.59 4.06
CA LEU A 102 -13.67 -9.27 4.44
C LEU A 102 -12.83 -8.47 5.44
N ILE A 103 -12.61 -7.18 5.19
CA ILE A 103 -11.88 -6.31 6.14
C ILE A 103 -12.62 -6.24 7.49
N GLU A 104 -13.92 -5.97 7.47
CA GLU A 104 -14.74 -5.89 8.68
C GLU A 104 -14.73 -7.21 9.48
N SER A 105 -14.81 -8.35 8.78
CA SER A 105 -14.96 -9.64 9.43
C SER A 105 -13.68 -10.26 9.97
N SER A 106 -12.52 -9.90 9.42
CA SER A 106 -11.24 -10.55 9.74
C SER A 106 -10.18 -9.62 10.34
N ILE A 107 -10.23 -8.33 10.01
CA ILE A 107 -9.19 -7.36 10.36
C ILE A 107 -9.67 -6.39 11.42
N LEU A 108 -10.84 -5.78 11.22
CA LEU A 108 -11.38 -4.81 12.18
C LEU A 108 -11.78 -5.49 13.50
N PRO A 109 -11.63 -4.79 14.64
CA PRO A 109 -12.01 -5.33 15.93
C PRO A 109 -13.54 -5.44 16.03
N ARG A 110 -14.02 -6.46 16.74
CA ARG A 110 -15.46 -6.71 16.99
C ARG A 110 -15.84 -6.46 18.45
N PRO A 111 -17.08 -6.04 18.75
CA PRO A 111 -17.56 -5.90 20.13
C PRO A 111 -17.37 -7.17 20.97
N PRO A 112 -17.10 -7.07 22.28
CA PRO A 112 -16.91 -5.82 23.04
C PRO A 112 -15.48 -5.24 22.90
N ARG A 113 -14.55 -5.94 22.24
CA ARG A 113 -13.16 -5.47 22.08
C ARG A 113 -13.03 -4.22 21.22
N ALA A 114 -14.01 -3.91 20.38
CA ALA A 114 -13.96 -2.79 19.45
C ALA A 114 -14.06 -1.40 20.11
N GLU A 115 -14.53 -1.32 21.35
CA GLU A 115 -14.85 -0.03 21.97
C GLU A 115 -13.61 0.82 22.24
N ASP A 116 -12.49 0.20 22.62
CA ASP A 116 -11.24 0.87 22.98
C ASP A 116 -10.14 0.77 21.91
N ILE A 117 -10.39 0.14 20.75
CA ILE A 117 -9.40 0.07 19.67
C ILE A 117 -9.56 1.26 18.74
N GLY A 118 -8.56 2.14 18.77
CA GLY A 118 -8.46 3.29 17.86
C GLY A 118 -7.57 3.04 16.64
N GLN A 119 -6.73 1.99 16.68
CA GLN A 119 -5.81 1.68 15.61
C GLN A 119 -5.53 0.18 15.53
N VAL A 120 -5.52 -0.37 14.32
CA VAL A 120 -5.10 -1.74 14.02
C VAL A 120 -3.83 -1.68 13.19
N SER A 121 -2.79 -2.37 13.65
CA SER A 121 -1.44 -2.34 13.08
C SER A 121 -1.08 -3.69 12.49
N ILE A 122 -0.63 -3.67 11.23
CA ILE A 122 -0.44 -4.85 10.39
C ILE A 122 0.98 -4.84 9.83
N LYS A 123 1.74 -5.90 10.11
CA LYS A 123 3.09 -6.08 9.56
C LYS A 123 3.07 -6.22 8.04
N CYS A 124 4.16 -5.86 7.37
CA CYS A 124 4.29 -6.03 5.93
C CYS A 124 5.45 -6.94 5.53
N TYR A 125 5.31 -7.57 4.37
CA TYR A 125 6.39 -8.23 3.66
C TYR A 125 6.79 -7.42 2.44
N GLU A 126 8.09 -7.28 2.19
CA GLU A 126 8.61 -6.58 1.02
C GLU A 126 8.88 -7.56 -0.11
N PHE A 127 8.17 -7.36 -1.23
CA PHE A 127 8.29 -8.15 -2.45
C PHE A 127 9.31 -7.57 -3.42
N GLY A 128 9.98 -8.48 -4.12
CA GLY A 128 11.04 -8.27 -5.10
C GLY A 128 10.61 -8.47 -6.56
N PRO A 129 11.52 -8.22 -7.52
CA PRO A 129 11.19 -8.28 -8.94
C PRO A 129 10.82 -9.67 -9.43
N SER A 130 11.17 -10.74 -8.71
CA SER A 130 10.68 -12.11 -8.99
C SER A 130 11.04 -12.60 -10.41
N GLY A 131 12.24 -12.28 -10.89
CA GLY A 131 12.71 -12.57 -12.24
C GLY A 131 12.18 -11.61 -13.32
N GLN A 132 11.31 -10.65 -12.98
CA GLN A 132 10.71 -9.73 -13.93
C GLN A 132 11.65 -8.59 -14.31
N ARG A 133 11.80 -8.37 -15.62
CA ARG A 133 12.63 -7.28 -16.19
C ARG A 133 11.82 -6.05 -16.61
N SER A 134 10.50 -6.18 -16.65
CA SER A 134 9.55 -5.11 -16.95
C SER A 134 8.33 -5.23 -16.03
N HIS A 135 7.46 -4.22 -16.03
CA HIS A 135 6.17 -4.35 -15.37
C HIS A 135 5.44 -5.60 -15.87
N PRO A 136 4.98 -6.49 -14.98
CA PRO A 136 4.29 -7.71 -15.38
C PRO A 136 2.96 -7.40 -16.04
N HIS A 137 2.60 -8.13 -17.09
CA HIS A 137 1.32 -7.92 -17.78
C HIS A 137 0.12 -8.17 -16.85
N GLY A 138 0.20 -9.17 -15.97
CA GLY A 138 -0.86 -9.53 -15.02
C GLY A 138 -0.94 -8.64 -13.77
N GLY A 139 -0.23 -7.52 -13.74
CA GLY A 139 -0.13 -6.65 -12.56
C GLY A 139 0.91 -7.09 -11.54
N VAL A 140 1.05 -6.30 -10.48
CA VAL A 140 2.06 -6.50 -9.44
C VAL A 140 1.79 -7.75 -8.62
N ILE A 141 0.52 -8.09 -8.38
CA ILE A 141 0.12 -9.26 -7.59
C ILE A 141 0.50 -10.56 -8.32
N ASP A 142 0.27 -10.63 -9.63
CA ASP A 142 0.55 -11.85 -10.40
C ASP A 142 2.06 -12.01 -10.67
N GLY A 143 2.75 -10.90 -10.97
CA GLY A 143 4.12 -10.98 -11.46
C GLY A 143 5.21 -10.96 -10.40
N TYR A 144 4.95 -10.39 -9.21
CA TYR A 144 5.94 -10.30 -8.14
C TYR A 144 5.61 -11.27 -7.00
N THR A 145 6.13 -12.49 -7.05
CA THR A 145 5.84 -13.58 -6.10
C THR A 145 7.02 -13.97 -5.21
N CYS A 146 8.11 -13.21 -5.25
CA CYS A 146 9.27 -13.38 -4.38
C CYS A 146 9.31 -12.27 -3.35
N ARG A 147 9.69 -12.58 -2.11
CA ARG A 147 9.87 -11.59 -1.04
C ARG A 147 11.06 -11.87 -0.14
N ASN A 148 11.44 -10.85 0.62
CA ASN A 148 12.32 -11.02 1.77
C ASN A 148 11.65 -11.89 2.85
N ARG A 149 12.46 -12.62 3.63
CA ARG A 149 12.00 -13.48 4.72
C ARG A 149 11.49 -12.67 5.90
N MET A 150 12.21 -11.61 6.24
CA MET A 150 11.94 -10.74 7.39
C MET A 150 10.77 -9.79 7.10
N GLU A 151 9.81 -9.74 8.01
CA GLU A 151 8.79 -8.69 7.99
C GLU A 151 9.40 -7.30 8.25
N GLN A 152 8.67 -6.27 7.82
CA GLN A 152 9.05 -4.87 8.02
C GLN A 152 7.99 -4.11 8.83
N ARG A 153 8.18 -2.79 8.94
CA ARG A 153 7.32 -1.89 9.72
C ARG A 153 5.86 -2.00 9.29
N HIS A 154 4.98 -1.71 10.24
CA HIS A 154 3.54 -1.89 10.08
C HIS A 154 2.89 -0.81 9.20
N LYS A 155 1.72 -1.14 8.67
CA LYS A 155 0.69 -0.20 8.19
C LYS A 155 -0.45 -0.18 9.20
N SER A 156 -1.29 0.84 9.14
CA SER A 156 -2.41 0.95 10.07
C SER A 156 -3.75 1.23 9.41
N LEU A 157 -4.77 0.65 10.02
CA LEU A 157 -6.15 1.10 9.92
C LEU A 157 -6.44 1.91 11.18
N VAL A 158 -6.99 3.11 11.03
CA VAL A 158 -7.20 4.05 12.13
C VAL A 158 -8.67 4.40 12.20
N ARG A 159 -9.23 4.34 13.40
CA ARG A 159 -10.56 4.84 13.69
C ARG A 159 -10.47 6.36 13.83
N LEU A 160 -11.11 7.12 12.96
CA LEU A 160 -10.83 8.57 12.84
C LEU A 160 -11.23 9.37 14.10
N ASP A 161 -12.30 8.97 14.78
CA ASP A 161 -12.75 9.62 16.03
C ASP A 161 -11.81 9.35 17.23
N ALA A 162 -10.92 8.36 17.11
CA ALA A 162 -9.91 8.01 18.09
C ALA A 162 -8.59 8.78 17.93
N VAL A 163 -8.40 9.50 16.81
CA VAL A 163 -7.17 10.27 16.55
C VAL A 163 -7.05 11.44 17.53
N ASP A 164 -5.88 11.58 18.15
CA ASP A 164 -5.59 12.67 19.08
C ASP A 164 -5.68 14.04 18.41
N TRP A 165 -6.10 15.06 19.16
CA TRP A 165 -6.27 16.42 18.65
C TRP A 165 -4.99 17.06 18.12
N SER A 166 -3.81 16.57 18.54
CA SER A 166 -2.52 16.99 17.98
C SER A 166 -2.32 16.56 16.52
N LEU A 167 -3.08 15.57 16.03
CA LEU A 167 -2.94 14.94 14.71
C LEU A 167 -1.54 14.37 14.43
N GLN A 168 -0.73 14.21 15.47
CA GLN A 168 0.64 13.73 15.35
C GLN A 168 0.63 12.30 14.82
N ASN A 169 1.44 12.06 13.80
CA ASN A 169 1.62 10.75 13.21
C ASN A 169 3.05 10.57 12.70
N TRP A 170 3.46 9.31 12.55
CA TRP A 170 4.75 8.92 11.97
C TRP A 170 4.50 8.02 10.77
N ILE A 171 3.72 8.53 9.81
CA ILE A 171 3.28 7.89 8.55
C ILE A 171 2.34 6.71 8.77
N HIS A 172 2.70 5.73 9.59
CA HIS A 172 1.92 4.49 9.74
C HIS A 172 1.27 4.33 11.11
N HIS A 173 1.37 5.32 11.98
CA HIS A 173 0.64 5.34 13.25
C HIS A 173 0.32 6.78 13.65
N PHE A 174 -0.86 6.94 14.25
CA PHE A 174 -1.31 8.19 14.85
C PHE A 174 -1.17 8.11 16.37
N SER A 175 -0.94 9.27 16.99
CA SER A 175 -1.27 9.47 18.40
C SER A 175 -2.78 9.30 18.59
N LEU A 176 -3.17 8.51 19.59
CA LEU A 176 -4.57 8.23 19.91
C LEU A 176 -5.02 9.02 21.15
N ARG A 177 -6.30 9.37 21.19
CA ARG A 177 -6.93 9.99 22.36
C ARG A 177 -6.88 9.05 23.56
N GLN A 178 -6.93 9.63 24.76
CA GLN A 178 -7.05 8.87 25.99
C GLN A 178 -8.27 7.92 25.93
N GLY A 179 -8.05 6.67 26.35
CA GLY A 179 -9.07 5.61 26.32
C GLY A 179 -9.01 4.72 25.08
N PHE A 180 -8.31 5.14 24.02
CA PHE A 180 -8.07 4.29 22.86
C PHE A 180 -6.66 3.67 22.87
N ARG A 181 -6.52 2.48 22.26
CA ARG A 181 -5.26 1.77 22.11
C ARG A 181 -5.07 1.16 20.73
N GLU A 182 -3.82 0.81 20.44
CA GLU A 182 -3.39 0.07 19.24
C GLU A 182 -3.57 -1.45 19.47
N GLU A 183 -4.16 -2.14 18.51
CA GLU A 183 -4.09 -3.61 18.39
C GLU A 183 -3.09 -3.98 17.29
N ARG A 184 -2.11 -4.83 17.60
CA ARG A 184 -1.15 -5.36 16.63
C ARG A 184 -1.58 -6.75 16.20
N LEU A 185 -1.86 -6.92 14.91
CA LEU A 185 -2.25 -8.21 14.36
C LEU A 185 -1.02 -9.10 14.12
N GLY A 186 -1.18 -10.39 14.44
CA GLY A 186 -0.24 -11.42 14.02
C GLY A 186 -0.37 -11.72 12.52
N LEU A 187 0.70 -12.28 11.95
CA LEU A 187 0.80 -12.60 10.51
C LEU A 187 -0.21 -13.66 10.06
N GLU A 188 -0.71 -14.46 10.99
CA GLU A 188 -1.80 -15.42 10.79
C GLU A 188 -3.16 -14.75 10.60
N ARG A 189 -3.32 -13.50 11.08
CA ARG A 189 -4.56 -12.73 10.97
C ARG A 189 -4.55 -11.79 9.77
N ALA A 190 -3.47 -11.03 9.58
CA ALA A 190 -3.34 -10.11 8.46
C ALA A 190 -1.88 -9.76 8.18
N VAL A 191 -1.60 -9.42 6.93
CA VAL A 191 -0.30 -8.94 6.45
C VAL A 191 -0.51 -7.99 5.28
N VAL A 192 0.38 -7.02 5.12
CA VAL A 192 0.44 -6.19 3.91
C VAL A 192 1.54 -6.71 2.99
N ASN A 193 1.19 -7.04 1.76
CA ASN A 193 2.18 -7.31 0.71
C ASN A 193 2.60 -5.97 0.10
N HIS A 194 3.83 -5.56 0.36
CA HIS A 194 4.40 -4.32 -0.16
C HIS A 194 5.32 -4.63 -1.34
N TYR A 195 4.88 -4.33 -2.56
CA TYR A 195 5.62 -4.50 -3.82
C TYR A 195 6.67 -3.39 -4.01
N LYS A 196 7.57 -3.31 -3.02
CA LYS A 196 8.56 -2.25 -2.87
C LYS A 196 9.58 -2.26 -4.01
N PHE A 197 10.15 -3.43 -4.30
CA PHE A 197 11.24 -3.60 -5.26
C PHE A 197 10.70 -4.21 -6.55
N GLN A 198 10.08 -3.36 -7.36
CA GLN A 198 9.55 -3.75 -8.66
C GLN A 198 10.65 -3.94 -9.71
N ALA A 199 10.29 -4.41 -10.91
CA ALA A 199 11.19 -4.45 -12.05
C ALA A 199 11.88 -3.09 -12.28
N TRP A 200 13.12 -3.13 -12.74
CA TRP A 200 13.99 -1.95 -12.78
C TRP A 200 13.38 -0.71 -13.46
N PRO A 201 12.67 -0.83 -14.61
CA PRO A 201 12.06 0.32 -15.25
C PRO A 201 11.06 1.09 -14.37
N GLU A 202 10.38 0.39 -13.45
CA GLU A 202 9.46 1.00 -12.48
C GLU A 202 10.23 1.51 -11.26
N PHE A 203 11.16 0.71 -10.74
CA PHE A 203 11.91 1.06 -9.53
C PHE A 203 12.77 2.32 -9.73
N LYS A 204 13.36 2.51 -10.92
CA LYS A 204 14.18 3.70 -11.22
C LYS A 204 13.39 5.02 -11.18
N ILE A 205 12.06 4.99 -11.32
CA ILE A 205 11.23 6.20 -11.19
C ILE A 205 11.26 6.69 -9.73
N LYS A 206 11.19 5.74 -8.78
CA LYS A 206 11.34 6.01 -7.34
C LYS A 206 12.72 6.57 -6.96
N PHE A 207 13.75 6.48 -7.81
CA PHE A 207 15.03 7.13 -7.56
C PHE A 207 15.03 8.62 -7.85
N ARG A 208 14.23 9.06 -8.83
CA ARG A 208 14.24 10.45 -9.32
C ARG A 208 13.38 11.36 -8.45
N ARG A 209 12.28 10.84 -7.91
CA ARG A 209 11.38 11.58 -7.04
C ARG A 209 10.70 10.64 -6.06
N ARG A 210 10.99 10.79 -4.77
CA ARG A 210 10.26 10.11 -3.69
C ARG A 210 9.35 11.09 -2.97
N THR A 211 8.12 10.65 -2.75
CA THR A 211 7.12 11.34 -1.91
C THR A 211 7.30 11.02 -0.42
N SER A 212 8.03 9.95 -0.07
CA SER A 212 8.26 9.55 1.33
C SER A 212 9.03 10.60 2.13
N ALA A 213 8.56 10.88 3.34
CA ALA A 213 9.03 12.00 4.16
C ALA A 213 10.50 11.90 4.60
N TYR A 214 10.96 10.69 4.94
CA TYR A 214 12.26 10.48 5.60
C TYR A 214 13.39 10.02 4.68
N VAL A 215 13.10 9.85 3.40
CA VAL A 215 14.08 9.34 2.45
C VAL A 215 14.88 10.51 1.85
N ALA A 216 16.19 10.54 2.14
CA ALA A 216 17.11 11.45 1.48
C ALA A 216 17.11 11.21 -0.04
N ASP A 217 17.37 12.24 -0.85
CA ASP A 217 17.55 12.04 -2.29
C ASP A 217 18.74 11.10 -2.51
N TRP A 218 18.53 10.03 -3.28
CA TRP A 218 19.50 8.94 -3.41
C TRP A 218 20.68 9.34 -4.28
N THR A 219 20.52 10.39 -5.08
CA THR A 219 21.60 11.04 -5.82
C THR A 219 22.55 11.78 -4.88
N GLN A 220 22.12 12.08 -3.66
CA GLN A 220 22.92 12.73 -2.62
C GLN A 220 23.60 11.68 -1.74
N GLN A 221 24.85 11.97 -1.35
CA GLN A 221 25.65 11.14 -0.43
C GLN A 221 25.26 11.38 1.04
N ILE A 222 23.96 11.47 1.32
CA ILE A 222 23.44 11.70 2.66
C ILE A 222 22.97 10.35 3.23
N ASN A 223 23.41 10.06 4.45
CA ASN A 223 23.05 8.89 5.26
C ASN A 223 23.11 7.53 4.50
N PRO A 224 24.29 7.16 3.96
CA PRO A 224 24.43 6.01 3.05
C PRO A 224 24.14 4.65 3.70
N SER A 225 24.17 4.57 5.03
CA SER A 225 23.83 3.37 5.80
C SER A 225 22.36 3.30 6.24
N SER A 226 21.51 4.25 5.84
CA SER A 226 20.09 4.21 6.18
C SER A 226 19.41 2.95 5.63
N LYS A 227 18.61 2.29 6.47
CA LYS A 227 17.73 1.18 6.06
C LYS A 227 16.65 1.61 5.06
N ASP A 228 16.44 2.92 4.92
CA ASP A 228 15.54 3.48 3.93
C ASP A 228 16.18 3.53 2.53
N ARG A 229 17.50 3.27 2.43
CA ARG A 229 18.20 3.00 1.16
C ARG A 229 18.11 1.52 0.79
N THR A 230 18.05 1.24 -0.48
CA THR A 230 18.04 -0.11 -1.04
C THR A 230 19.47 -0.59 -0.96
N THR A 231 19.68 -1.63 -0.18
CA THR A 231 20.98 -2.24 0.02
C THR A 231 21.60 -2.63 -1.33
N GLY A 232 22.85 -2.23 -1.54
CA GLY A 232 23.59 -2.54 -2.77
C GLY A 232 23.26 -1.66 -3.98
N LEU A 233 22.45 -0.62 -3.83
CA LEU A 233 22.31 0.44 -4.85
C LEU A 233 23.12 1.67 -4.42
N GLY A 234 24.00 2.14 -5.31
CA GLY A 234 24.80 3.34 -5.09
C GLY A 234 23.97 4.64 -5.17
N TYR A 235 24.53 5.65 -5.82
CA TYR A 235 23.91 6.98 -5.95
C TYR A 235 23.38 7.29 -7.36
N LYS A 236 23.48 6.32 -8.27
CA LYS A 236 23.06 6.48 -9.66
C LYS A 236 21.98 5.45 -9.98
N ALA A 237 21.02 5.85 -10.82
CA ALA A 237 20.00 4.96 -11.36
C ALA A 237 20.60 4.10 -12.49
N VAL A 238 21.54 3.22 -12.14
CA VAL A 238 22.10 2.18 -13.01
C VAL A 238 21.56 0.83 -12.54
N GLU A 239 21.02 0.03 -13.46
CA GLU A 239 20.49 -1.30 -13.16
C GLU A 239 21.60 -2.25 -12.73
N PRO A 240 21.52 -2.88 -11.55
CA PRO A 240 22.39 -4.00 -11.22
C PRO A 240 22.12 -5.21 -12.12
N GLU A 241 23.17 -5.94 -12.52
CA GLU A 241 23.05 -7.12 -13.39
C GLU A 241 22.10 -8.19 -12.82
N ASP A 242 22.08 -8.32 -11.50
CA ASP A 242 21.29 -9.28 -10.73
C ASP A 242 19.94 -8.73 -10.24
N TRP A 243 19.53 -7.51 -10.63
CA TRP A 243 18.35 -6.83 -10.06
C TRP A 243 17.08 -7.71 -10.10
N ALA A 244 16.82 -8.35 -11.23
CA ALA A 244 15.64 -9.18 -11.44
C ALA A 244 15.52 -10.32 -10.41
N ASP A 245 16.65 -10.81 -9.88
CA ASP A 245 16.72 -11.95 -8.98
C ASP A 245 16.87 -11.53 -7.50
N ARG A 246 16.99 -10.22 -7.22
CA ARG A 246 17.13 -9.71 -5.84
C ARG A 246 15.84 -9.85 -5.03
N TYR A 247 16.01 -9.85 -3.70
CA TYR A 247 14.92 -9.87 -2.71
C TYR A 247 13.98 -11.10 -2.83
N CYS A 248 14.48 -12.21 -3.38
CA CYS A 248 13.77 -13.49 -3.47
C CYS A 248 14.30 -14.51 -2.46
N GLU A 249 14.01 -14.31 -1.17
CA GLU A 249 14.37 -15.26 -0.11
C GLU A 249 13.28 -16.29 0.16
N VAL A 250 12.03 -15.94 -0.15
CA VAL A 250 10.83 -16.79 0.01
C VAL A 250 9.94 -16.60 -1.22
N ALA A 251 9.58 -17.70 -1.87
CA ALA A 251 8.49 -17.71 -2.84
C ALA A 251 7.15 -17.65 -2.10
N ASP A 252 6.35 -16.63 -2.40
CA ASP A 252 5.06 -16.35 -1.77
C ASP A 252 4.01 -16.02 -2.83
N GLU A 253 3.27 -17.05 -3.23
CA GLU A 253 2.21 -16.95 -4.25
C GLU A 253 0.81 -16.84 -3.63
N ARG A 254 0.69 -16.64 -2.31
CA ARG A 254 -0.59 -16.75 -1.61
C ARG A 254 -1.62 -15.77 -2.16
N LEU A 255 -1.26 -14.49 -2.25
CA LEU A 255 -2.16 -13.47 -2.78
C LEU A 255 -2.44 -13.67 -4.28
N LYS A 256 -1.44 -14.08 -5.06
CA LYS A 256 -1.61 -14.45 -6.48
C LYS A 256 -2.66 -15.54 -6.67
N ARG A 257 -2.55 -16.65 -5.93
CA ARG A 257 -3.49 -17.77 -6.02
C ARG A 257 -4.89 -17.37 -5.57
N LEU A 258 -4.99 -16.51 -4.55
CA LEU A 258 -6.26 -15.96 -4.09
C LEU A 258 -6.92 -15.11 -5.18
N THR A 259 -6.19 -14.17 -5.77
CA THR A 259 -6.73 -13.26 -6.78
C THR A 259 -7.07 -13.97 -8.08
N GLN A 260 -6.26 -14.95 -8.51
CA GLN A 260 -6.60 -15.80 -9.65
C GLN A 260 -7.90 -16.58 -9.41
N ARG A 261 -8.12 -17.11 -8.21
CA ARG A 261 -9.38 -17.78 -7.85
C ARG A 261 -10.57 -16.81 -7.85
N TRP A 262 -10.39 -15.60 -7.35
CA TRP A 262 -11.45 -14.61 -7.21
C TRP A 262 -11.84 -13.91 -8.50
N PHE A 263 -10.88 -13.69 -9.38
CA PHE A 263 -11.02 -12.79 -10.53
C PHE A 263 -10.64 -13.40 -11.86
N GLY A 264 -9.95 -14.54 -11.88
CA GLY A 264 -9.49 -15.16 -13.12
C GLY A 264 -10.65 -15.60 -13.99
N THR A 265 -10.82 -14.95 -15.14
CA THR A 265 -11.73 -15.39 -16.21
C THR A 265 -10.99 -15.40 -17.55
N GLY A 266 -11.04 -16.51 -18.27
CA GLY A 266 -10.37 -16.64 -19.57
C GLY A 266 -8.85 -16.68 -19.43
N TYR A 267 -8.17 -15.54 -19.60
CA TYR A 267 -6.70 -15.42 -19.52
C TYR A 267 -6.27 -14.03 -19.04
N ARG A 268 -7.18 -13.24 -18.45
CA ARG A 268 -6.91 -11.86 -18.06
C ARG A 268 -7.48 -11.51 -16.69
N MET A 269 -6.73 -10.70 -15.96
CA MET A 269 -7.20 -10.10 -14.70
C MET A 269 -8.07 -8.87 -15.00
N PRO A 270 -8.97 -8.47 -14.09
CA PRO A 270 -9.82 -7.28 -14.28
C PRO A 270 -9.05 -5.95 -14.44
N TRP A 271 -7.75 -5.98 -14.11
CA TRP A 271 -6.82 -4.86 -14.20
C TRP A 271 -5.84 -4.96 -15.38
N ASP A 272 -5.95 -5.99 -16.22
CA ASP A 272 -5.22 -6.09 -17.49
C ASP A 272 -5.74 -5.10 -18.55
#